data_AF-D9VZZ7-F1
#
_entry.id   AF-D9VZZ7-F1
#
_cell.length_a   1.000
_cell.length_b   1.000
_cell.length_c   1.000
_cell.angle_alpha   90.00
_cell.angle_beta   90.00
_cell.angle_gamma   90.00
#
_symmetry.space_group_name_H-M   'P 1'
#
loop_
_entity.id
_entity.type
_entity.pdbx_description
1 polymer ?
#
loop_
_entity_poly.entity_id
_entity_poly.type
_entity_poly.pdbx_seq_one_letter_code
_entity_poly.pdbx_strand_id
1 'polypeptide(L)'
;MSTATIELGRFLTITGRRFRDGESAPEMFSPAVDAAWHEILGTPEYKALCLETAGRPIRHVENNGAGPIAWVATYEAAYGALPEVWFADADGTVDETAVARYRETGKVVAEWDCGPVGGDDDFTPEGPETGRP
;
A
#
# COMPACT_ATOMS: atom_id res chain seq x y z
N MET A 1 12.80 8.67 8.41
CA MET A 1 11.60 8.05 7.80
C MET A 1 10.45 9.02 7.93
N SER A 2 9.74 9.26 6.83
CA SER A 2 8.50 10.04 6.84
C SER A 2 7.36 9.21 7.45
N THR A 3 6.28 9.86 7.85
CA THR A 3 5.06 9.16 8.29
C THR A 3 4.53 8.22 7.20
N ALA A 4 4.58 8.63 5.94
CA ALA A 4 4.16 7.82 4.80
C ALA A 4 4.97 6.51 4.66
N THR A 5 6.30 6.55 4.83
CA THR A 5 7.13 5.32 4.79
C THR A 5 6.81 4.37 5.95
N ILE A 6 6.50 4.90 7.14
CA ILE A 6 6.09 4.08 8.29
C ILE A 6 4.75 3.38 7.99
N GLU A 7 3.78 4.13 7.44
CA GLU A 7 2.48 3.60 7.05
C GLU A 7 2.55 2.59 5.91
N LEU A 8 3.46 2.79 4.95
CA LEU A 8 3.77 1.79 3.93
C LEU A 8 4.23 0.47 4.56
N GLY A 9 5.09 0.50 5.57
CA GLY A 9 5.51 -0.71 6.28
C GLY A 9 4.35 -1.45 6.96
N ARG A 10 3.41 -0.71 7.55
CA ARG A 10 2.18 -1.27 8.15
C ARG A 10 1.27 -1.89 7.08
N PHE A 11 1.12 -1.20 5.96
CA PHE A 11 0.36 -1.70 4.81
C PHE A 11 0.95 -3.01 4.25
N LEU A 12 2.28 -3.08 4.08
CA LEU A 12 2.96 -4.29 3.62
C LEU A 12 2.84 -5.44 4.64
N THR A 13 2.83 -5.13 5.94
CA THR A 13 2.56 -6.12 6.99
C THR A 13 1.17 -6.73 6.84
N ILE A 14 0.15 -5.90 6.63
CA ILE A 14 -1.24 -6.35 6.39
C ILE A 14 -1.31 -7.16 5.09
N THR A 15 -0.67 -6.69 4.03
CA THR A 15 -0.56 -7.36 2.74
C THR A 15 -0.01 -8.78 2.90
N GLY A 16 1.11 -8.92 3.62
CA GLY A 16 1.73 -10.23 3.87
C GLY A 16 0.83 -11.18 4.67
N ARG A 17 0.04 -10.66 5.63
CA ARG A 17 -0.95 -11.46 6.37
C ARG A 17 -2.07 -11.95 5.46
N ARG A 18 -2.71 -11.04 4.72
CA ARG A 18 -3.80 -11.37 3.79
C ARG A 18 -3.39 -12.43 2.78
N PHE A 19 -2.22 -12.28 2.16
CA PHE A 19 -1.73 -13.26 1.22
C PHE A 19 -1.43 -14.62 1.83
N ARG A 20 -1.02 -14.67 3.10
CA ARG A 20 -0.81 -15.94 3.83
C ARG A 20 -2.13 -16.64 4.12
N ASP A 21 -3.17 -15.85 4.39
CA ASP A 21 -4.51 -16.32 4.73
C ASP A 21 -5.36 -16.61 3.47
N GLY A 22 -4.80 -16.40 2.27
CA GLY A 22 -5.47 -16.62 0.99
C GLY A 22 -6.51 -15.53 0.64
N GLU A 23 -6.45 -14.39 1.31
CA GLU A 23 -7.29 -13.23 1.05
C GLU A 23 -6.76 -12.39 -0.13
N SER A 24 -7.67 -11.59 -0.71
CA SER A 24 -7.34 -10.64 -1.76
C SER A 24 -6.35 -9.57 -1.28
N ALA A 25 -5.59 -9.02 -2.24
CA ALA A 25 -4.70 -7.90 -2.01
C ALA A 25 -5.45 -6.71 -1.35
N PRO A 26 -4.85 -6.04 -0.35
CA PRO A 26 -5.43 -4.80 0.20
C PRO A 26 -5.37 -3.65 -0.80
N GLU A 27 -6.34 -2.74 -0.69
CA GLU A 27 -6.51 -1.57 -1.57
C GLU A 27 -5.58 -0.42 -1.14
N MET A 28 -4.72 0.11 -2.02
CA MET A 28 -3.85 1.27 -1.71
C MET A 28 -4.55 2.58 -2.07
N PHE A 29 -5.31 3.14 -1.14
CA PHE A 29 -6.15 4.32 -1.40
C PHE A 29 -5.51 5.66 -1.04
N SER A 30 -4.30 5.67 -0.47
CA SER A 30 -3.62 6.90 -0.04
C SER A 30 -2.56 7.31 -1.06
N PRO A 31 -2.74 8.41 -1.79
CA PRO A 31 -1.73 8.92 -2.71
C PRO A 31 -0.41 9.29 -2.00
N ALA A 32 -0.48 9.76 -0.74
CA ALA A 32 0.72 10.04 0.05
C ALA A 32 1.55 8.78 0.33
N VAL A 33 0.89 7.68 0.73
CA VAL A 33 1.57 6.40 0.99
C VAL A 33 2.02 5.74 -0.31
N ASP A 34 1.23 5.85 -1.38
CA ASP A 34 1.59 5.34 -2.71
C ASP A 34 2.80 6.07 -3.30
N ALA A 35 2.87 7.39 -3.17
CA ALA A 35 4.04 8.17 -3.57
C ALA A 35 5.31 7.71 -2.82
N ALA A 36 5.22 7.52 -1.50
CA ALA A 36 6.33 6.99 -0.72
C ALA A 36 6.72 5.56 -1.12
N TRP A 37 5.77 4.78 -1.65
CA TRP A 37 6.04 3.47 -2.21
C TRP A 37 6.82 3.58 -3.52
N HIS A 38 6.38 4.44 -4.46
CA HIS A 38 7.08 4.66 -5.73
C HIS A 38 8.50 5.20 -5.53
N GLU A 39 8.74 6.05 -4.53
CA GLU A 39 10.07 6.59 -4.22
C GLU A 39 11.11 5.51 -3.90
N ILE A 40 10.70 4.43 -3.23
CA ILE A 40 11.60 3.35 -2.83
C ILE A 40 11.47 2.10 -3.70
N LEU A 41 10.52 2.05 -4.64
CA LEU A 41 10.27 0.88 -5.47
C LEU A 41 11.53 0.51 -6.28
N GLY A 42 11.85 -0.78 -6.32
CA GLY A 42 13.04 -1.27 -7.03
C GLY A 42 14.38 -1.03 -6.31
N THR A 43 14.39 -0.38 -5.14
CA THR A 43 15.62 -0.21 -4.36
C THR A 43 15.87 -1.42 -3.44
N PRO A 44 17.12 -1.62 -2.97
CA PRO A 44 17.43 -2.61 -1.93
C PRO A 44 16.66 -2.36 -0.62
N GLU A 45 16.34 -1.10 -0.32
CA GLU A 45 15.59 -0.71 0.88
C GLU A 45 14.16 -1.24 0.82
N TYR A 46 13.50 -1.16 -0.34
CA TYR A 46 12.17 -1.75 -0.50
C TYR A 46 12.18 -3.27 -0.37
N LYS A 47 13.19 -3.94 -0.91
CA LYS A 47 13.34 -5.40 -0.74
C LYS A 47 13.50 -5.76 0.74
N ALA A 48 14.33 -5.03 1.48
CA ALA A 48 14.49 -5.22 2.92
C ALA A 48 13.18 -4.98 3.68
N LEU A 49 12.45 -3.91 3.34
CA LEU A 49 11.16 -3.59 3.94
C LEU A 49 10.12 -4.69 3.72
N CYS A 50 10.03 -5.23 2.50
CA CYS A 50 9.13 -6.35 2.18
C CYS A 50 9.45 -7.60 3.00
N LEU A 51 10.74 -7.93 3.12
CA LEU A 51 11.18 -9.08 3.91
C LEU A 51 10.92 -8.89 5.40
N GLU A 52 11.14 -7.68 5.94
CA GLU A 52 10.88 -7.36 7.34
C GLU A 52 9.39 -7.42 7.68
N THR A 53 8.53 -6.89 6.81
CA THR A 53 7.10 -6.68 7.10
C THR A 53 6.22 -7.85 6.65
N ALA A 54 6.41 -8.33 5.42
CA ALA A 54 5.60 -9.38 4.81
C ALA A 54 6.28 -10.75 4.85
N GLY A 55 7.58 -10.82 5.17
CA GLY A 55 8.37 -12.05 5.12
C GLY A 55 8.62 -12.58 3.72
N ARG A 56 8.22 -11.83 2.69
CA ARG A 56 8.29 -12.24 1.28
C ARG A 56 8.32 -11.01 0.36
N PRO A 57 8.78 -11.17 -0.88
CA PRO A 57 8.62 -10.17 -1.93
C PRO A 57 7.15 -9.75 -2.13
N ILE A 58 6.91 -8.44 -2.15
CA ILE A 58 5.67 -7.84 -2.61
C ILE A 58 6.00 -7.04 -3.86
N ARG A 59 5.21 -7.22 -4.92
CA ARG A 59 5.33 -6.41 -6.14
C ARG A 59 4.25 -5.35 -6.15
N HIS A 60 4.52 -4.25 -6.83
CA HIS A 60 3.59 -3.18 -7.10
C HIS A 60 3.03 -3.33 -8.51
N VAL A 61 1.72 -3.14 -8.68
CA VAL A 61 1.08 -3.08 -10.00
C VAL A 61 0.07 -1.94 -10.02
N GLU A 62 -0.10 -1.35 -11.21
CA GLU A 62 -1.25 -0.48 -11.48
C GLU A 62 -2.51 -1.36 -11.50
N ASN A 63 -3.49 -1.00 -10.68
CA ASN A 63 -4.77 -1.68 -10.59
C ASN A 63 -5.82 -0.68 -10.10
N ASN A 64 -6.61 -0.18 -11.04
CA ASN A 64 -7.62 0.84 -10.75
C ASN A 64 -8.88 0.20 -10.15
N GLY A 65 -9.39 0.80 -9.08
CA GLY A 65 -10.61 0.35 -8.42
C GLY A 65 -11.21 1.40 -7.51
N ALA A 66 -12.45 1.14 -7.09
CA ALA A 66 -13.17 2.00 -6.16
C ALA A 66 -14.09 1.15 -5.28
N GLY A 67 -14.18 1.49 -4.00
CA GLY A 67 -15.00 0.74 -3.08
C GLY A 67 -14.61 0.86 -1.61
N PRO A 68 -15.23 0.03 -0.75
CA PRO A 68 -14.87 -0.02 0.66
C PRO A 68 -13.47 -0.59 0.85
N ILE A 69 -12.69 0.03 1.72
CA ILE A 69 -11.33 -0.41 2.05
C ILE A 69 -11.43 -1.51 3.10
N ALA A 70 -11.22 -2.76 2.66
CA ALA A 70 -11.59 -3.93 3.45
C ALA A 70 -10.64 -4.17 4.63
N TRP A 71 -9.42 -3.61 4.59
CA TRP A 71 -8.37 -3.87 5.59
C TRP A 71 -8.34 -2.90 6.75
N VAL A 72 -9.15 -1.84 6.74
CA VAL A 72 -9.13 -0.78 7.78
C VAL A 72 -9.33 -1.37 9.17
N ALA A 73 -10.30 -2.27 9.35
CA ALA A 73 -10.55 -2.90 10.65
C ALA A 73 -9.34 -3.72 11.15
N THR A 74 -8.64 -4.41 10.24
CA THR A 74 -7.42 -5.15 10.57
C THR A 74 -6.27 -4.22 10.96
N TYR A 75 -6.15 -3.08 10.25
CA TYR A 75 -5.18 -2.04 10.60
C TYR A 75 -5.47 -1.47 11.99
N GLU A 76 -6.72 -1.10 12.27
CA GLU A 76 -7.11 -0.49 13.54
C GLU A 76 -6.87 -1.41 14.73
N ALA A 77 -7.18 -2.69 14.58
CA ALA A 77 -6.92 -3.69 15.61
C ALA A 77 -5.42 -3.83 15.95
N ALA A 78 -4.53 -3.55 14.99
CA ALA A 78 -3.08 -3.69 15.16
C ALA A 78 -2.38 -2.39 15.58
N TYR A 79 -2.84 -1.23 15.08
CA TYR A 79 -2.11 0.03 15.16
C TYR A 79 -2.94 1.21 15.70
N GLY A 80 -4.25 1.02 15.90
CA GLY A 80 -5.18 2.10 16.22
C GLY A 80 -5.70 2.84 14.98
N ALA A 81 -6.37 3.97 15.20
CA ALA A 81 -7.00 4.73 14.13
C ALA A 81 -6.02 5.11 13.00
N LEU A 82 -6.52 5.17 11.77
CA LEU A 82 -5.75 5.60 10.61
C LEU A 82 -5.25 7.04 10.80
N PRO A 83 -3.93 7.28 10.73
CA PRO A 83 -3.40 8.63 10.72
C PRO A 83 -3.81 9.41 9.46
N GLU A 84 -3.76 10.74 9.54
CA GLU A 84 -4.22 11.65 8.49
C GLU A 84 -3.50 11.47 7.15
N VAL A 85 -2.27 10.93 7.15
CA VAL A 85 -1.52 10.61 5.93
C VAL A 85 -2.27 9.64 5.02
N TRP A 86 -3.11 8.76 5.56
CA TRP A 86 -3.96 7.87 4.76
C TRP A 86 -5.01 8.62 3.94
N PHE A 87 -5.34 9.85 4.33
CA PHE A 87 -6.30 10.72 3.66
C PHE A 87 -5.62 11.92 2.99
N ALA A 88 -4.28 11.89 2.89
CA ALA A 88 -3.51 12.94 2.25
C ALA A 88 -3.20 12.60 0.79
N ASP A 89 -3.19 13.63 -0.06
CA ASP A 89 -2.63 13.54 -1.40
C ASP A 89 -1.10 13.45 -1.37
N ALA A 90 -0.47 13.29 -2.56
CA ALA A 90 0.98 13.16 -2.68
C ALA A 90 1.76 14.42 -2.21
N ASP A 91 1.11 15.59 -2.21
CA ASP A 91 1.67 16.85 -1.71
C ASP A 91 1.48 17.02 -0.19
N GLY A 92 0.76 16.10 0.46
CA GLY A 92 0.48 16.10 1.90
C GLY A 92 -0.76 16.88 2.30
N THR A 93 -1.61 17.29 1.36
CA THR A 93 -2.90 17.94 1.65
C THR A 93 -3.91 16.90 2.11
N VAL A 94 -4.39 17.04 3.35
CA VAL A 94 -5.34 16.12 3.96
C VAL A 94 -6.77 16.44 3.53
N ASP A 95 -7.52 15.43 3.08
CA ASP A 95 -8.97 15.51 2.93
C ASP A 95 -9.66 15.41 4.31
N GLU A 96 -9.88 16.57 4.93
CA GLU A 96 -10.56 16.67 6.23
C GLU A 96 -11.98 16.10 6.21
N THR A 97 -12.65 16.11 5.05
CA THR A 97 -14.00 15.55 4.91
C THR A 97 -13.96 14.02 4.98
N ALA A 98 -12.99 13.41 4.28
CA ALA A 98 -12.77 11.97 4.35
C ALA A 98 -12.36 11.53 5.77
N VAL A 99 -11.48 12.29 6.44
CA VAL A 99 -11.08 12.04 7.84
C VAL A 99 -12.30 12.13 8.77
N ALA A 100 -13.12 13.17 8.66
CA ALA A 100 -14.30 13.33 9.50
C ALA A 100 -15.29 12.17 9.31
N ARG A 101 -15.56 11.79 8.06
CA ARG A 101 -16.42 10.65 7.73
C ARG A 101 -15.88 9.33 8.29
N TYR A 102 -14.58 9.10 8.16
CA TYR A 102 -13.92 7.92 8.74
C TYR A 102 -14.08 7.91 10.27
N ARG A 103 -13.81 9.02 10.96
CA ARG A 103 -13.95 9.13 12.42
C ARG A 103 -15.38 8.92 12.90
N GLU A 104 -16.37 9.35 12.13
CA GLU A 104 -17.79 9.16 12.46
C GLU A 104 -18.24 7.72 12.23
N THR A 105 -17.82 7.10 11.14
CA THR A 105 -18.41 5.83 10.66
C THR A 105 -17.54 4.60 10.88
N GLY A 106 -16.25 4.78 11.15
CA GLY A 106 -15.24 3.71 11.18
C GLY A 106 -15.00 3.04 9.82
N LYS A 107 -15.48 3.65 8.72
CA LYS A 107 -15.42 3.07 7.38
C LYS A 107 -14.73 4.02 6.42
N VAL A 108 -13.94 3.44 5.52
CA VAL A 108 -13.33 4.16 4.40
C VAL A 108 -13.90 3.60 3.10
N VAL A 109 -14.34 4.49 2.22
CA VAL A 109 -14.72 4.19 0.83
C VAL A 109 -13.92 5.15 -0.02
N ALA A 110 -13.09 4.61 -0.91
CA ALA A 110 -12.15 5.40 -1.69
C ALA A 110 -11.86 4.74 -3.03
N GLU A 111 -11.14 5.49 -3.87
CA GLU A 111 -10.58 5.04 -5.14
C GLU A 111 -9.10 4.71 -4.93
N TRP A 112 -8.56 3.85 -5.79
CA TRP A 112 -7.14 3.51 -5.81
C TRP A 112 -6.73 3.18 -7.23
N ASP A 113 -5.48 3.51 -7.56
CA ASP A 113 -4.89 3.25 -8.88
C ASP A 113 -3.77 2.20 -8.83
N CYS A 114 -3.33 1.85 -7.62
CA CYS A 114 -2.19 0.97 -7.36
C CYS A 114 -2.58 -0.13 -6.38
N GLY A 115 -1.86 -1.26 -6.42
CA GLY A 115 -2.07 -2.34 -5.47
C GLY A 115 -0.89 -3.31 -5.37
N PRO A 116 -0.77 -4.03 -4.24
CA PRO A 116 0.21 -5.08 -4.10
C PRO A 116 -0.23 -6.35 -4.81
N VAL A 117 0.74 -7.07 -5.37
CA VAL A 117 0.57 -8.46 -5.79
C VAL A 117 1.65 -9.32 -5.14
N GLY A 118 1.32 -10.59 -4.92
CA GLY A 118 2.33 -11.57 -4.51
C GLY A 118 3.46 -11.62 -5.54
N GLY A 119 4.70 -11.46 -5.07
CA GLY A 119 5.83 -11.94 -5.83
C GLY A 119 5.93 -13.45 -5.63
N ASP A 120 5.57 -14.23 -6.65
CA ASP A 120 6.36 -15.44 -6.91
C ASP A 120 7.80 -14.97 -7.19
N ASP A 121 8.79 -15.71 -6.72
CA ASP A 121 10.21 -15.38 -6.49
C ASP A 121 11.04 -14.87 -7.70
N ASP A 122 10.40 -14.32 -8.73
CA ASP A 122 11.03 -13.79 -9.92
C ASP A 122 11.08 -12.25 -9.87
N PHE A 123 12.03 -11.72 -9.09
CA PHE A 123 12.58 -10.39 -9.34
C PHE A 123 13.51 -10.47 -10.56
N THR A 124 12.99 -10.76 -11.75
CA THR A 124 13.69 -10.31 -12.96
C THR A 124 13.33 -8.84 -13.19
N PRO A 125 14.30 -7.92 -13.19
CA PRO A 125 14.06 -6.62 -13.79
C PRO A 125 13.72 -6.86 -15.26
N GLU A 126 12.56 -6.41 -15.71
CA GLU A 126 12.23 -6.38 -17.13
C GLU A 126 13.26 -5.48 -17.81
N GLY A 127 14.26 -6.12 -18.44
CA GLY A 127 15.20 -5.45 -19.32
C GLY A 127 14.44 -4.88 -20.51
N PRO A 128 14.85 -3.73 -21.07
CA PRO A 128 14.13 -3.12 -22.17
C PRO A 128 14.12 -4.05 -23.38
N GLU A 129 12.92 -4.56 -23.70
CA GLU A 129 12.66 -5.28 -24.93
C GLU A 129 12.69 -4.29 -26.09
N THR A 130 13.85 -4.13 -26.75
CA THR A 130 13.89 -3.61 -28.11
C THR A 130 14.90 -4.34 -28.97
N GLY A 131 14.38 -5.31 -29.72
CA GLY A 131 14.45 -5.24 -31.18
C GLY A 131 15.74 -5.70 -31.85
N ARG A 132 15.79 -7.00 -32.16
CA ARG A 132 16.64 -7.57 -33.22
C ARG A 132 16.06 -7.22 -34.60
N PRO A 133 16.89 -6.95 -35.61
CA PRO A 133 17.12 -7.95 -36.68
C PRO A 133 18.58 -8.43 -36.79
#